data_AF-A0A7S1IB45-F1
#
_entry.id   AF-A0A7S1IB45-F1
#
_cell.length_a   1.000
_cell.length_b   1.000
_cell.length_c   1.000
_cell.angle_alpha   90.00
_cell.angle_beta   90.00
_cell.angle_gamma   90.00
#
_symmetry.space_group_name_H-M   'P 1'
#
loop_
_entity.id
_entity.type
_entity.pdbx_description
1 polymer ?
#
loop_
_entity_poly.entity_id
_entity_poly.type
_entity_poly.pdbx_seq_one_letter_code
_entity_poly.pdbx_strand_id
1 'polypeptide(L)'
;VMLVGPAGCGKTANRDLLGAALTWMSETACPGPFARRVQQSCLKPKAIPYGGLYGELDAYTGEWRDGVLAILAKTMVAEPSLDHQWIVFDGPVDTLWIESLNSVLDDSKLLCLDNGVRIRLPDQMR
;
A
#
# COMPACT_ATOMS: atom_id res chain seq x y z
N VAL A 1 -8.00 3.94 2.19
CA VAL A 1 -9.41 3.70 2.61
C VAL A 1 -9.43 2.71 3.76
N MET A 2 -10.26 2.90 4.78
CA MET A 2 -10.38 1.94 5.90
C MET A 2 -11.66 1.10 5.76
N LEU A 3 -11.51 -0.22 5.66
CA LEU A 3 -12.63 -1.16 5.64
C LEU A 3 -12.90 -1.67 7.05
N VAL A 4 -13.98 -1.20 7.69
CA VAL A 4 -14.30 -1.51 9.09
C VAL A 4 -15.48 -2.48 9.16
N GLY A 5 -15.37 -3.48 10.03
CA GLY A 5 -16.45 -4.42 10.32
C GLY A 5 -15.95 -5.69 11.02
N PRO A 6 -16.84 -6.51 11.59
CA PRO A 6 -16.48 -7.76 12.26
C PRO A 6 -15.83 -8.78 11.31
N ALA A 7 -15.13 -9.78 11.86
CA ALA A 7 -14.59 -10.87 11.06
C ALA A 7 -15.73 -11.61 10.32
N GLY A 8 -15.48 -12.02 9.07
CA GLY A 8 -16.48 -12.72 8.26
C GLY A 8 -17.54 -11.86 7.57
N CYS A 9 -17.58 -10.53 7.76
CA CYS A 9 -18.57 -9.66 7.10
C CYS A 9 -18.29 -9.34 5.62
N GLY A 10 -17.45 -10.14 4.93
CA GLY A 10 -17.20 -10.00 3.50
C GLY A 10 -16.28 -8.86 3.06
N LYS A 11 -15.54 -8.18 3.96
CA LYS A 11 -14.62 -7.07 3.57
C LYS A 11 -13.63 -7.47 2.47
N THR A 12 -12.98 -8.62 2.65
CA THR A 12 -12.03 -9.19 1.69
C THR A 12 -12.73 -9.47 0.37
N ALA A 13 -13.90 -10.13 0.41
CA ALA A 13 -14.69 -10.42 -0.79
C ALA A 13 -15.12 -9.15 -1.53
N ASN A 14 -15.54 -8.09 -0.82
CA ASN A 14 -15.93 -6.82 -1.43
C ASN A 14 -14.77 -6.14 -2.15
N ARG A 15 -13.58 -6.10 -1.50
CA ARG A 15 -12.36 -5.54 -2.10
C ARG A 15 -11.93 -6.34 -3.33
N ASP A 16 -11.93 -7.66 -3.22
CA ASP A 16 -11.49 -8.56 -4.29
C ASP A 16 -12.44 -8.52 -5.48
N LEU A 17 -13.76 -8.50 -5.21
CA LEU A 17 -14.79 -8.33 -6.23
C LEU A 17 -14.66 -6.98 -6.95
N LEU A 18 -14.40 -5.90 -6.22
CA LEU A 18 -14.16 -4.58 -6.83
C LEU A 18 -12.91 -4.59 -7.71
N GLY A 19 -11.81 -5.19 -7.24
CA GLY A 19 -10.58 -5.33 -8.03
C GLY A 19 -10.78 -6.15 -9.32
N ALA A 20 -11.54 -7.25 -9.21
CA ALA A 20 -11.90 -8.09 -10.34
C ALA A 20 -12.81 -7.35 -11.33
N ALA A 21 -13.83 -6.64 -10.85
CA ALA A 21 -14.74 -5.88 -11.69
C ALA A 21 -14.02 -4.76 -12.46
N LEU A 22 -13.11 -4.02 -11.81
CA LEU A 22 -12.30 -2.97 -12.45
C LEU A 22 -11.38 -3.54 -13.53
N THR A 23 -10.74 -4.68 -13.24
CA THR A 23 -9.88 -5.38 -14.20
C THR A 23 -10.69 -5.90 -15.39
N TRP A 24 -11.83 -6.52 -15.13
CA TRP A 24 -12.73 -7.00 -16.18
C TRP A 24 -13.25 -5.87 -17.08
N MET A 25 -13.60 -4.71 -16.52
CA MET A 25 -14.00 -3.53 -17.30
C MET A 25 -12.85 -2.98 -18.15
N SER A 26 -11.61 -3.05 -17.66
CA SER A 26 -10.43 -2.65 -18.43
C SER A 26 -10.18 -3.56 -19.65
N GLU A 27 -10.46 -4.86 -19.53
CA GLU A 27 -10.29 -5.85 -20.59
C GLU A 27 -11.43 -5.83 -21.62
N THR A 28 -12.65 -5.56 -21.17
CA THR A 28 -13.85 -5.49 -22.05
C THR A 28 -14.05 -4.13 -22.72
N ALA A 29 -13.06 -3.23 -22.61
CA ALA A 29 -12.99 -1.95 -23.29
C ALA A 29 -14.19 -1.01 -23.04
N CYS A 30 -14.74 -1.00 -21.82
CA CYS A 30 -15.62 0.10 -21.40
C CYS A 30 -14.77 1.35 -21.16
N PRO A 31 -14.86 2.41 -22.00
CA PRO A 31 -14.00 3.57 -21.89
C PRO A 31 -14.46 4.44 -20.73
N GLY A 32 -13.94 4.17 -19.54
CA GLY A 32 -14.12 4.98 -18.35
C GLY A 32 -12.77 5.34 -17.75
N PRO A 33 -12.61 6.54 -17.17
CA PRO A 33 -11.34 6.94 -16.54
C PRO A 33 -10.92 6.01 -15.38
N PHE A 34 -11.88 5.25 -14.84
CA PHE A 34 -11.71 4.31 -13.73
C PHE A 34 -11.58 2.84 -14.16
N ALA A 35 -11.77 2.50 -15.44
CA ALA A 35 -11.69 1.12 -15.93
C ALA A 35 -10.23 0.72 -16.18
N ARG A 36 -9.48 0.52 -15.10
CA ARG A 36 -8.06 0.16 -15.13
C ARG A 36 -7.83 -1.13 -14.36
N ARG A 37 -6.81 -1.89 -14.77
CA ARG A 37 -6.44 -3.12 -14.07
C ARG A 37 -6.00 -2.78 -12.65
N VAL A 38 -6.31 -3.68 -11.71
CA VAL A 38 -5.97 -3.51 -10.31
C VAL A 38 -4.91 -4.53 -9.91
N GLN A 39 -3.79 -4.05 -9.38
CA GLN A 39 -2.75 -4.84 -8.73
C GLN A 39 -2.86 -4.67 -7.22
N GLN A 40 -2.95 -5.77 -6.48
CA GLN A 40 -3.10 -5.74 -5.02
C GLN A 40 -1.88 -6.37 -4.35
N SER A 41 -1.29 -5.66 -3.39
CA SER A 41 -0.24 -6.16 -2.51
C SER A 41 -0.76 -6.20 -1.08
N CYS A 42 -0.99 -7.40 -0.54
CA CYS A 42 -1.45 -7.57 0.85
C CYS A 42 -0.25 -7.73 1.80
N LEU A 43 -0.28 -6.94 2.89
CA LEU A 43 0.69 -6.94 3.97
C LEU A 43 -0.02 -7.22 5.29
N LYS A 44 0.62 -7.99 6.17
CA LYS A 44 0.16 -8.20 7.55
C LYS A 44 1.03 -7.38 8.49
N PRO A 45 0.65 -6.13 8.84
CA PRO A 45 1.54 -5.19 9.52
C PRO A 45 2.03 -5.69 10.88
N LYS A 46 1.20 -6.39 11.68
CA LYS A 46 1.62 -6.96 12.98
C LYS A 46 2.47 -8.23 12.87
N ALA A 47 2.54 -8.87 11.71
CA ALA A 47 3.39 -10.04 11.53
C ALA A 47 4.84 -9.65 11.18
N ILE A 48 5.07 -8.37 10.85
CA ILE A 48 6.36 -7.83 10.44
C ILE A 48 6.85 -6.92 11.57
N PRO A 49 8.10 -7.06 12.04
CA PRO A 49 8.66 -6.11 12.99
C PRO A 49 8.71 -4.70 12.38
N TYR A 50 8.66 -3.67 13.21
CA TYR A 50 8.64 -2.26 12.75
C TYR A 50 9.75 -1.95 11.74
N GLY A 51 10.99 -2.35 12.07
CA GLY A 51 12.15 -2.19 11.19
C GLY A 51 12.05 -2.98 9.88
N GLY A 52 11.39 -4.13 9.87
CA GLY A 52 11.11 -4.88 8.63
C GLY A 52 10.01 -4.24 7.78
N LEU A 53 9.10 -3.46 8.38
CA LEU A 53 7.98 -2.82 7.67
C LEU A 53 8.43 -1.50 7.03
N TYR A 54 9.07 -0.62 7.79
CA TYR A 54 9.49 0.72 7.35
C TYR A 54 10.96 0.80 6.94
N GLY A 55 11.80 -0.05 7.51
CA GLY A 55 13.24 -0.04 7.36
C GLY A 55 13.93 0.16 8.69
N GLU A 56 15.16 -0.31 8.77
CA GLU A 56 16.00 -0.19 9.97
C GLU A 56 17.46 -0.02 9.57
N LEU A 57 18.24 0.53 10.48
CA LEU A 57 19.69 0.55 10.35
C LEU A 57 20.23 -0.81 10.78
N ASP A 58 20.99 -1.46 9.91
CA ASP A 58 21.67 -2.71 10.25
C ASP A 58 22.74 -2.41 11.32
N ALA A 59 22.62 -3.06 12.48
CA ALA A 59 23.49 -2.82 13.62
C ALA A 59 24.95 -3.25 13.39
N TYR A 60 25.21 -4.14 12.43
CA TYR A 60 26.54 -4.64 12.11
C TYR A 60 27.21 -3.84 11.00
N THR A 61 26.49 -3.56 9.91
CA THR A 61 27.06 -2.82 8.77
C THR A 61 26.91 -1.31 8.90
N GLY A 62 25.97 -0.83 9.71
CA GLY A 62 25.60 0.58 9.78
C GLY A 62 24.88 1.08 8.52
N GLU A 63 24.49 0.18 7.61
CA GLU A 63 23.77 0.53 6.39
C GLU A 63 22.26 0.52 6.63
N TRP A 64 21.57 1.40 5.91
CA TRP A 64 20.10 1.42 5.95
C TRP A 64 19.53 0.27 5.12
N ARG A 65 18.66 -0.51 5.73
CA ARG A 65 17.88 -1.55 5.07
C ARG A 65 16.44 -1.08 4.91
N ASP A 66 15.97 -1.01 3.66
CA ASP A 66 14.58 -0.66 3.38
C ASP A 66 13.62 -1.77 3.86
N GLY A 67 12.52 -1.35 4.48
CA GLY A 67 11.41 -2.23 4.84
C GLY A 67 10.53 -2.59 3.65
N VAL A 68 9.66 -3.57 3.85
CA VAL A 68 8.76 -4.09 2.80
C VAL A 68 7.87 -2.98 2.22
N LEU A 69 7.39 -2.05 3.05
CA LEU A 69 6.55 -0.95 2.58
C LEU A 69 7.33 0.02 1.68
N ALA A 70 8.55 0.38 2.06
CA ALA A 70 9.42 1.24 1.28
C ALA A 70 9.75 0.62 -0.08
N ILE A 71 10.04 -0.68 -0.10
CA ILE A 71 10.31 -1.43 -1.33
C ILE A 71 9.07 -1.40 -2.24
N LEU A 72 7.88 -1.74 -1.72
CA LEU A 72 6.64 -1.72 -2.50
C LEU A 72 6.33 -0.33 -3.05
N ALA A 73 6.44 0.71 -2.23
CA ALA A 73 6.20 2.08 -2.68
C ALA A 73 7.18 2.49 -3.79
N LYS A 74 8.47 2.16 -3.68
CA LYS A 74 9.47 2.44 -4.73
C LYS A 74 9.17 1.67 -6.02
N THR A 75 8.80 0.39 -5.92
CA THR A 75 8.42 -0.43 -7.10
C THR A 75 7.19 0.15 -7.80
N MET A 76 6.18 0.57 -7.03
CA MET A 76 4.96 1.18 -7.55
C MET A 76 5.24 2.52 -8.26
N VAL A 77 6.07 3.38 -7.66
CA VAL A 77 6.49 4.65 -8.28
C VAL A 77 7.32 4.45 -9.55
N ALA A 78 8.13 3.39 -9.60
CA ALA A 78 8.96 3.08 -10.76
C ALA A 78 8.17 2.52 -11.94
N GLU A 79 6.97 1.99 -11.72
CA GLU A 79 6.13 1.42 -12.76
C GLU A 79 5.26 2.50 -13.43
N PRO A 80 5.47 2.83 -14.71
CA PRO A 80 4.76 3.91 -15.40
C PRO A 80 3.32 3.52 -15.81
N SER A 81 2.77 2.44 -15.25
CA SER A 81 1.43 1.98 -15.59
C SER A 81 0.37 2.94 -15.07
N LEU A 82 -0.72 3.07 -15.83
CA LEU A 82 -1.91 3.79 -15.37
C LEU A 82 -2.78 2.91 -14.44
N ASP A 83 -2.43 1.64 -14.28
CA ASP A 83 -3.14 0.67 -13.45
C ASP A 83 -3.26 1.13 -11.99
N HIS A 84 -4.34 0.67 -11.36
CA HIS A 84 -4.53 0.87 -9.93
C HIS A 84 -3.60 -0.05 -9.16
N GLN A 85 -2.81 0.50 -8.24
CA GLN A 85 -1.94 -0.26 -7.36
C GLN A 85 -2.41 -0.08 -5.92
N TRP A 86 -2.82 -1.17 -5.28
CA TRP A 86 -3.38 -1.14 -3.93
C TRP A 86 -2.43 -1.81 -2.95
N ILE A 87 -2.04 -1.10 -1.88
CA ILE A 87 -1.35 -1.71 -0.73
C ILE A 87 -2.37 -1.92 0.38
N VAL A 88 -2.62 -3.19 0.70
CA VAL A 88 -3.62 -3.57 1.69
C VAL A 88 -2.96 -4.02 2.96
N PHE A 89 -3.20 -3.28 4.04
CA PHE A 89 -2.78 -3.66 5.39
C PHE A 89 -3.88 -4.53 6.03
N ASP A 90 -3.72 -5.85 5.96
CA ASP A 90 -4.64 -6.84 6.52
C ASP A 90 -4.22 -7.22 7.94
N GLY A 91 -4.85 -6.58 8.92
CA GLY A 91 -4.61 -6.85 10.33
C GLY A 91 -5.21 -5.80 11.24
N PRO A 92 -5.09 -5.99 12.56
CA PRO A 92 -5.51 -4.98 13.53
C PRO A 92 -4.63 -3.73 13.43
N VAL A 93 -5.26 -2.57 13.57
CA VAL A 93 -4.56 -1.28 13.64
C VAL A 93 -3.91 -1.13 15.01
N ASP A 94 -2.65 -0.69 15.00
CA ASP A 94 -1.82 -0.48 16.18
C ASP A 94 -1.13 0.89 16.05
N THR A 95 -0.97 1.60 17.17
CA THR A 95 -0.42 2.96 17.18
C THR A 95 0.98 3.02 16.59
N LEU A 96 1.80 1.97 16.81
CA LEU A 96 3.20 1.98 16.41
C LEU A 96 3.40 2.08 14.89
N TRP A 97 2.58 1.38 14.11
CA TRP A 97 2.74 1.39 12.65
C TRP A 97 1.83 2.40 11.95
N ILE A 98 0.67 2.75 12.52
CA ILE A 98 -0.26 3.66 11.83
C ILE A 98 0.21 5.12 11.87
N GLU A 99 0.97 5.53 12.89
CA GLU A 99 1.46 6.90 13.02
C GLU A 99 2.37 7.31 11.86
N SER A 100 3.27 6.42 11.44
CA SER A 100 4.17 6.63 10.30
C SER A 100 3.44 6.68 8.94
N LEU A 101 2.14 6.33 8.89
CA LEU A 101 1.29 6.44 7.70
C LEU A 101 0.40 7.67 7.67
N ASN A 102 0.34 8.50 8.71
CA ASN A 102 -0.58 9.64 8.74
C ASN A 102 -0.35 10.59 7.55
N SER A 103 0.91 10.86 7.21
CA SER A 103 1.30 11.69 6.05
C SER A 103 1.09 11.01 4.69
N VAL A 104 0.93 9.68 4.68
CA VAL A 104 0.51 8.94 3.48
C VAL A 104 -1.01 9.02 3.29
N LEU A 105 -1.74 9.05 4.39
CA LEU A 105 -3.20 9.05 4.43
C LEU A 105 -3.82 10.45 4.31
N ASP A 106 -3.02 11.51 4.47
CA ASP A 106 -3.43 12.90 4.28
C ASP A 106 -3.24 13.38 2.83
N ASP A 107 -3.55 14.65 2.56
CA ASP A 107 -3.45 15.25 1.22
C ASP A 107 -2.02 15.31 0.66
N SER A 108 -0.99 15.12 1.51
CA SER A 108 0.41 15.16 1.08
C SER A 108 0.86 13.90 0.35
N LYS A 109 0.20 12.75 0.60
CA LYS A 109 0.49 11.43 0.01
C LYS A 109 1.98 11.10 0.02
N LEU A 110 2.63 11.34 1.16
CA LEU A 110 4.08 11.29 1.28
C LEU A 110 4.49 10.29 2.36
N LEU A 111 5.21 9.25 1.95
CA LEU A 111 5.81 8.27 2.84
C LEU A 111 7.17 8.78 3.32
N CYS A 112 7.25 9.10 4.61
CA CYS A 112 8.49 9.46 5.31
C CYS A 112 9.09 8.22 5.95
N LEU A 113 10.35 7.94 5.63
CA LEU A 113 11.14 6.89 6.28
C LEU A 113 12.08 7.49 7.32
N ASP A 114 12.48 6.70 8.32
CA ASP A 114 13.31 7.19 9.45
C ASP A 114 14.73 7.61 9.02
N ASN A 115 15.21 7.14 7.87
CA ASN A 115 16.45 7.61 7.23
C ASN A 115 16.33 8.99 6.55
N GLY A 116 15.17 9.63 6.64
CA GLY A 116 14.89 10.93 6.02
C GLY A 116 14.46 10.86 4.54
N VAL A 117 14.39 9.66 3.95
CA VAL A 117 13.87 9.50 2.58
C VAL A 117 12.37 9.78 2.56
N ARG A 118 11.95 10.52 1.52
CA ARG A 118 10.57 10.91 1.29
C ARG A 118 10.11 10.41 -0.07
N ILE A 119 9.11 9.54 -0.08
CA ILE A 119 8.55 8.96 -1.31
C ILE A 119 7.16 9.53 -1.52
N ARG A 120 6.97 10.28 -2.61
CA ARG A 120 5.66 10.79 -2.99
C ARG A 120 4.90 9.72 -3.77
N LEU A 121 3.71 9.37 -3.28
CA LEU A 121 2.88 8.36 -3.92
C LEU A 121 2.10 8.98 -5.09
N PRO A 122 2.01 8.28 -6.23
CA PRO A 122 1.29 8.77 -7.40
C PRO A 122 -0.22 8.63 -7.19
N ASP A 123 -1.03 9.42 -7.93
CA ASP A 123 -2.50 9.44 -7.74
C ASP A 123 -3.19 8.10 -8.07
N GLN A 124 -2.52 7.24 -8.82
CA GLN A 124 -2.95 5.89 -9.20
C GLN A 124 -2.91 4.91 -8.02
N MET A 125 -2.09 5.20 -7.00
CA MET A 125 -1.89 4.36 -5.82
C MET A 125 -2.99 4.60 -4.77
N ARG A 126 -3.54 3.53 -4.19
CA ARG A 126 -4.65 3.60 -3.22
C ARG A 126 -4.53 2.63 -2.05
#